data_AF-A0A0R1EVM5-F1
#
_entry.id   AF-A0A0R1EVM5-F1
#
_cell.length_a   1.000
_cell.length_b   1.000
_cell.length_c   1.000
_cell.angle_alpha   90.00
_cell.angle_beta   90.00
_cell.angle_gamma   90.00
#
_symmetry.space_group_name_H-M   'P 1'
#
loop_
_entity.id
_entity.type
_entity.pdbx_description
1 polymer ?
#
loop_
_entity_poly.entity_id
_entity_poly.type
_entity_poly.pdbx_seq_one_letter_code
_entity_poly.pdbx_strand_id
1 'polypeptide(L)' 'MTNIRQHGQEFELTLADPAVGRQIFEKAVANGYIPEFRQQPPTLDEIFRLKVGETHA' A
#
# COMPACT_ATOMS: atom_id res chain seq x y z
N MET A 1 0.76 -7.58 -7.22
CA MET A 1 1.03 -6.50 -8.21
C MET A 1 1.12 -5.18 -7.47
N THR A 2 2.10 -4.33 -7.79
CA THR A 2 2.21 -3.00 -7.19
C THR A 2 1.38 -2.00 -7.99
N ASN A 3 0.59 -1.16 -7.31
CA ASN A 3 -0.25 -0.12 -7.93
C ASN A 3 -0.12 1.19 -7.17
N ILE A 4 -0.20 2.32 -7.88
CA ILE A 4 -0.12 3.67 -7.30
C ILE A 4 -1.33 4.45 -7.81
N ARG A 5 -2.07 5.08 -6.88
CA ARG A 5 -3.17 6.00 -7.16
C ARG A 5 -2.88 7.33 -6.49
N GLN A 6 -3.30 8.43 -7.11
CA GLN A 6 -3.11 9.78 -6.57
C GLN A 6 -4.47 10.39 -6.23
N HIS A 7 -4.60 10.91 -5.01
CA HIS A 7 -5.77 11.59 -4.49
C HIS A 7 -5.38 13.02 -4.09
N GLY A 8 -5.41 13.95 -5.04
CA GLY A 8 -4.92 15.31 -4.80
C GLY A 8 -3.41 15.31 -4.50
N GLN A 9 -3.05 15.58 -3.24
CA GLN A 9 -1.66 15.55 -2.77
C GLN A 9 -1.26 14.24 -2.08
N GLU A 10 -2.18 13.29 -1.96
CA GLU A 10 -1.94 12.00 -1.33
C GLU A 10 -1.66 10.92 -2.38
N PHE A 11 -0.80 9.96 -2.03
CA PHE A 11 -0.55 8.77 -2.83
C PHE A 11 -1.02 7.54 -2.06
N GLU A 12 -1.87 6.73 -2.70
CA GLU A 12 -2.25 5.41 -2.23
C GLU A 12 -1.41 4.36 -2.98
N LEU A 13 -0.70 3.51 -2.23
CA LEU A 13 0.14 2.46 -2.80
C LEU A 13 -0.38 1.09 -2.37
N THR A 14 -0.69 0.23 -3.36
CA THR A 14 -0.86 -1.21 -3.13
C THR A 14 0.47 -1.89 -3.42
N LEU A 15 1.04 -2.61 -2.46
CA LEU A 15 2.35 -3.26 -2.60
C LEU A 15 2.19 -4.76 -2.85
N ALA A 16 2.96 -5.30 -3.78
CA ALA A 16 3.03 -6.76 -3.98
C ALA A 16 3.76 -7.47 -2.83
N ASP A 17 4.74 -6.80 -2.21
CA ASP A 17 5.52 -7.29 -1.08
C ASP A 17 5.43 -6.28 0.07
N PRO A 18 4.88 -6.67 1.24
CA PRO A 18 4.79 -5.78 2.39
C PRO A 18 6.15 -5.30 2.92
N ALA A 19 7.25 -6.03 2.67
CA ALA A 19 8.59 -5.63 3.12
C ALA A 19 9.05 -4.31 2.47
N VAL A 20 8.53 -3.98 1.29
CA VAL A 20 8.80 -2.71 0.59
C VAL A 20 8.24 -1.51 1.36
N GLY A 21 7.19 -1.70 2.16
CA GLY A 21 6.57 -0.63 2.96
C GLY A 21 7.57 0.05 3.91
N ARG A 22 8.54 -0.73 4.43
CA ARG A 22 9.60 -0.20 5.29
C ARG A 22 10.51 0.78 4.56
N GLN A 23 10.92 0.44 3.33
CA GLN A 23 11.79 1.28 2.51
C GLN A 23 11.08 2.57 2.08
N ILE A 24 9.78 2.48 1.78
CA ILE A 24 8.96 3.65 1.42
C ILE A 24 8.88 4.60 2.62
N PHE A 25 8.60 4.07 3.81
CA PHE A 25 8.54 4.88 5.03
C PHE A 25 9.86 5.61 5.28
N GLU A 26 10.99 4.90 5.24
CA GLU A 26 12.33 5.48 5.44
C GLU A 26 12.63 6.62 4.45
N LYS A 27 12.25 6.45 3.18
CA LYS A 27 12.41 7.50 2.16
C LYS A 27 11.45 8.68 2.36
N ALA A 28 10.21 8.42 2.78
CA ALA A 28 9.20 9.45 2.99
C ALA A 28 9.61 10.40 4.12
N VAL A 29 10.16 9.87 5.23
CA VAL A 29 10.59 10.68 6.38
C VAL A 29 11.98 11.31 6.22
N ALA A 30 12.74 10.96 5.16
CA ALA A 30 14.15 11.34 5.03
C ALA A 30 14.39 12.86 5.01
N ASN A 31 13.41 13.64 4.55
CA ASN A 31 13.50 15.10 4.46
C ASN A 31 12.79 15.83 5.61
N GLY A 32 12.47 15.12 6.69
CA GLY A 32 11.83 15.70 7.88
C GLY A 32 10.32 15.45 7.93
N TYR A 33 9.55 16.51 8.15
CA TYR A 33 8.12 16.40 8.45
C TYR A 33 7.32 15.81 7.28
N ILE A 34 6.51 14.80 7.58
CA ILE A 34 5.46 14.29 6.71
C ILE A 34 4.09 14.52 7.36
N PRO A 35 3.08 15.05 6.64
CA PRO A 35 1.77 15.31 7.23
C PRO A 35 1.08 14.06 7.77
N GLU A 36 1.13 12.95 7.03
CA GLU A 36 0.56 11.67 7.43
C GLU A 36 1.27 10.52 6.71
N PHE A 37 1.48 9.40 7.41
CA PHE A 37 1.82 8.11 6.81
C PHE A 37 0.91 7.04 7.41
N ARG A 38 -0.02 6.54 6.60
CA ARG A 38 -1.00 5.57 7.06
C ARG A 38 -0.73 4.22 6.42
N GLN A 39 -0.52 3.21 7.26
CA GLN A 39 -0.50 1.80 6.83
C GLN A 39 -1.78 1.13 7.29
N GLN A 40 -2.55 0.61 6.34
CA GLN A 40 -3.72 -0.20 6.62
C GLN A 40 -3.53 -1.57 5.98
N PRO A 41 -3.58 -2.66 6.76
CA PRO A 41 -3.68 -3.98 6.17
C PRO A 41 -5.03 -4.13 5.45
N PRO A 42 -5.13 -4.99 4.41
CA PRO A 42 -6.40 -5.28 3.78
C PRO A 42 -7.37 -5.92 4.79
N THR A 43 -8.65 -5.63 4.62
CA THR A 43 -9.74 -6.27 5.35
C THR A 43 -9.87 -7.75 4.99
N LEU A 44 -10.54 -8.55 5.83
CA LEU A 44 -10.81 -9.96 5.52
C LEU A 44 -11.54 -10.13 4.17
N ASP A 45 -12.53 -9.28 3.89
CA ASP A 45 -13.28 -9.30 2.63
C ASP A 45 -12.40 -9.03 1.42
N GLU A 46 -11.45 -8.09 1.54
CA GLU A 46 -10.47 -7.81 0.48
C GLU A 46 -9.51 -8.98 0.28
N ILE A 47 -9.04 -9.59 1.37
CA ILE A 47 -8.21 -10.79 1.33
C ILE A 47 -8.96 -11.92 0.60
N PHE A 48 -10.23 -12.15 0.93
CA PHE A 48 -11.05 -13.16 0.27
C PHE A 48 -11.20 -12.88 -1.24
N ARG A 49 -11.50 -11.64 -1.64
CA ARG A 49 -11.61 -11.30 -3.07
C ARG A 49 -10.30 -11.51 -3.83
N LEU A 50 -9.16 -11.17 -3.22
CA LEU A 50 -7.84 -11.41 -3.82
C LEU A 50 -7.58 -12.91 -4.02
N LYS A 51 -7.87 -13.74 -3.00
CA LYS A 51 -7.65 -15.20 -3.07
C LYS A 51 -8.62 -15.94 -3.99
N VAL A 52 -9.88 -15.53 -4.02
CA VAL A 52 -10.87 -16.10 -4.94
C VAL A 52 -10.53 -15.72 -6.39
N GLY A 53 -10.08 -14.49 -6.64
CA GLY A 53 -9.59 -14.06 -7.95
C GLY A 53 -8.36 -14.81 -8.45
N GLU A 54 -7.45 -15.21 -7.54
CA GLU A 54 -6.28 -16.06 -7.87
C GLU A 54 -6.67 -17.48 -8.33
N THR A 55 -7.84 -17.99 -7.92
CA THR A 55 -8.26 -19.39 -8.19
C THR A 55 -9.09 -19.54 -9.49
N HIS A 56 -9.49 -18.43 -10.11
CA HIS A 56 -10.37 -18.42 -11.29
C HIS A 56 -9.76 -17.74 -12.53
N ALA A 57 -8.44 -17.57 -12.58
CA ALA A 57 -7.70 -16.98 -13.70
C ALA A 57 -6.86 -18.02 -14.46
#